data_AF-A0A2R6N0A3-F1
#
_entry.id   AF-A0A2R6N0A3-F1
#
_cell.length_a   1.000
_cell.length_b   1.000
_cell.length_c   1.000
_cell.angle_alpha   90.00
_cell.angle_beta   90.00
_cell.angle_gamma   90.00
#
_symmetry.space_group_name_H-M   'P 1'
#
loop_
_entity.id
_entity.type
_entity.pdbx_description
1 polymer ?
#
loop_
_entity_poly.entity_id
_entity_poly.type
_entity_poly.pdbx_seq_one_letter_code
_entity_poly.pdbx_strand_id
1 'polypeptide(L)'
;MRPYSRRSRRSPGRANSSNSRPSWIPKTAAAAISAKGAATARGARPAVTAASSSGTTSAIDPTAANAAARRTVEYDRYLALRVRLDDAAPPAHVALVLTERDLLRRDAYGTLAEVYRWTFEYGADRLSVYVSVLDPEAVPTLREEIAAVDAPCPVAVRGPDDDRRADAPVQVSLGLGGKHEFTAAVRSIAEGVDDGEIDPGEVDADAVESRLVFPDEPDLVVKTGAERLSDFMIWQSVYSELYFADVNWQHLRRRDYLRAVREFQERRRRFGR
;
A
#
# COMPACT_ATOMS: atom_id res chain seq x y z
N MET A 1 15.40 -52.72 -30.83
CA MET A 1 14.54 -52.92 -32.01
C MET A 1 13.41 -53.89 -31.64
N ARG A 2 12.24 -53.34 -31.19
CA ARG A 2 10.86 -53.88 -31.01
C ARG A 2 10.59 -55.29 -30.38
N PRO A 3 9.36 -55.59 -29.85
CA PRO A 3 8.15 -54.76 -29.81
C PRO A 3 7.38 -54.67 -28.46
N TYR A 4 6.55 -53.62 -28.43
CA TYR A 4 5.35 -53.36 -27.61
C TYR A 4 4.31 -54.50 -27.56
N SER A 5 3.62 -54.65 -26.41
CA SER A 5 2.29 -55.25 -26.35
C SER A 5 1.29 -54.48 -25.46
N ARG A 6 0.28 -53.92 -26.13
CA ARG A 6 -1.15 -53.72 -25.79
C ARG A 6 -1.61 -53.09 -24.45
N ARG A 7 -2.08 -51.84 -24.60
CA ARG A 7 -3.42 -51.27 -24.27
C ARG A 7 -4.24 -51.90 -23.14
N SER A 8 -4.66 -51.03 -22.21
CA SER A 8 -5.99 -51.03 -21.60
C SER A 8 -6.51 -49.58 -21.54
N ARG A 9 -7.56 -49.31 -22.32
CA ARG A 9 -8.38 -48.08 -22.25
C ARG A 9 -9.40 -48.26 -21.12
N ARG A 10 -9.50 -47.28 -20.21
CA ARG A 10 -10.75 -46.95 -19.52
C ARG A 10 -10.89 -45.43 -19.47
N SER A 11 -12.01 -44.94 -19.98
CA SER A 11 -12.60 -43.61 -19.75
C SER A 11 -14.07 -43.84 -19.38
N PRO A 12 -14.82 -42.83 -18.93
CA PRO A 12 -14.66 -42.04 -17.73
C PRO A 12 -15.84 -42.30 -16.75
N GLY A 13 -15.56 -42.42 -15.45
CA GLY A 13 -16.60 -42.56 -14.43
C GLY A 13 -17.10 -41.20 -13.95
N ARG A 14 -18.33 -40.83 -14.33
CA ARG A 14 -19.17 -39.84 -13.63
C ARG A 14 -19.73 -40.48 -12.36
N ALA A 15 -19.58 -39.85 -11.20
CA ALA A 15 -20.64 -39.71 -10.20
C ALA A 15 -20.24 -38.82 -9.01
N ASN A 16 -21.17 -37.90 -8.71
CA ASN A 16 -21.52 -37.27 -7.44
C ASN A 16 -20.54 -36.39 -6.65
N SER A 17 -20.82 -35.10 -6.82
CA SER A 17 -20.90 -34.08 -5.77
C SER A 17 -21.26 -34.64 -4.39
N SER A 18 -20.32 -34.52 -3.45
CA SER A 18 -20.63 -34.27 -2.05
C SER A 18 -19.78 -33.10 -1.58
N ASN A 19 -20.48 -32.15 -0.99
CA ASN A 19 -20.01 -30.85 -0.58
C ASN A 19 -19.24 -31.03 0.74
N SER A 20 -17.93 -30.77 0.74
CA SER A 20 -17.13 -30.74 1.97
C SER A 20 -16.07 -29.66 1.82
N ARG A 21 -16.46 -28.42 2.14
CA ARG A 21 -15.55 -27.27 2.22
C ARG A 21 -14.70 -27.41 3.49
N PRO A 22 -13.37 -27.25 3.42
CA PRO A 22 -12.55 -27.07 4.62
C PRO A 22 -12.95 -25.77 5.34
N SER A 23 -13.27 -25.89 6.63
CA SER A 23 -13.72 -24.77 7.47
C SER A 23 -12.54 -24.05 8.10
N TRP A 24 -11.93 -23.09 7.39
CA TRP A 24 -11.04 -22.10 7.99
C TRP A 24 -11.26 -20.73 7.34
N ILE A 25 -12.25 -20.01 7.88
CA ILE A 25 -12.42 -18.56 7.69
C ILE A 25 -12.69 -17.99 9.10
N PRO A 26 -11.87 -17.09 9.64
CA PRO A 26 -12.18 -16.38 10.88
C PRO A 26 -13.48 -15.57 10.72
N LYS A 27 -14.41 -15.71 11.68
CA LYS A 27 -15.78 -15.17 11.65
C LYS A 27 -15.92 -13.64 11.77
N THR A 28 -14.99 -12.82 11.29
CA THR A 28 -15.06 -11.35 11.46
C THR A 28 -15.03 -10.50 10.19
N ALA A 29 -15.03 -11.10 8.99
CA ALA A 29 -14.99 -10.33 7.73
C ALA A 29 -16.34 -10.23 6.96
N ALA A 30 -17.47 -10.63 7.54
CA ALA A 30 -18.75 -10.75 6.81
C ALA A 30 -19.85 -9.73 7.19
N ALA A 31 -19.54 -8.63 7.89
CA ALA A 31 -20.54 -7.70 8.43
C ALA A 31 -20.57 -6.29 7.81
N ALA A 32 -19.90 -6.02 6.69
CA ALA A 32 -19.85 -4.67 6.10
C ALA A 32 -20.41 -4.54 4.67
N ILE A 33 -21.15 -5.54 4.16
CA ILE A 33 -21.77 -5.50 2.83
C ILE A 33 -23.22 -5.98 2.92
N SER A 34 -24.06 -5.32 3.71
CA SER A 34 -25.53 -5.37 3.56
C SER A 34 -26.21 -4.34 4.46
N ALA A 35 -26.24 -3.08 4.03
CA ALA A 35 -27.26 -2.10 4.43
C ALA A 35 -27.00 -0.75 3.75
N LYS A 36 -27.52 -0.56 2.53
CA LYS A 36 -28.08 0.71 2.02
C LYS A 36 -28.54 0.51 0.58
N GLY A 37 -29.69 -0.15 0.47
CA GLY A 37 -30.40 -0.33 -0.79
C GLY A 37 -31.89 -0.43 -0.49
N ALA A 38 -32.52 0.69 -0.13
CA ALA A 38 -33.97 0.90 -0.20
C ALA A 38 -34.32 2.32 0.28
N ALA A 39 -34.73 3.20 -0.64
CA ALA A 39 -35.84 4.13 -0.48
C ALA A 39 -35.93 5.07 -1.69
N THR A 40 -36.84 4.73 -2.62
CA THR A 40 -37.26 5.58 -3.72
C THR A 40 -38.59 6.27 -3.36
N ALA A 41 -38.68 7.55 -3.72
CA ALA A 41 -39.87 8.32 -4.11
C ALA A 41 -40.98 8.66 -3.08
N ARG A 42 -41.09 9.98 -2.81
CA ARG A 42 -42.28 10.87 -2.72
C ARG A 42 -41.72 12.20 -2.19
N GLY A 43 -41.79 13.36 -2.84
CA GLY A 43 -42.83 13.97 -3.65
C GLY A 43 -43.28 15.25 -2.92
N ALA A 44 -42.67 16.41 -3.22
CA ALA A 44 -43.22 17.77 -3.06
C ALA A 44 -42.14 18.82 -3.35
N ARG A 45 -42.35 19.63 -4.40
CA ARG A 45 -41.62 20.87 -4.65
C ARG A 45 -42.18 21.97 -3.73
N PRO A 46 -41.34 22.90 -3.24
CA PRO A 46 -41.75 24.27 -3.04
C PRO A 46 -40.99 25.23 -3.98
N ALA A 47 -41.64 26.36 -4.21
CA ALA A 47 -41.31 27.38 -5.20
C ALA A 47 -39.92 28.00 -5.01
N VAL A 48 -39.26 28.28 -6.14
CA VAL A 48 -38.05 29.10 -6.23
C VAL A 48 -38.50 30.56 -6.29
N THR A 49 -38.30 31.30 -5.20
CA THR A 49 -38.25 32.77 -5.21
C THR A 49 -36.81 33.19 -5.49
N ALA A 50 -36.62 33.88 -6.62
CA ALA A 50 -35.34 34.47 -7.00
C ALA A 50 -35.07 35.69 -6.09
N ALA A 51 -34.07 35.56 -5.22
CA ALA A 51 -33.44 36.70 -4.56
C ALA A 51 -32.06 36.90 -5.19
N SER A 52 -31.92 37.98 -5.95
CA SER A 52 -30.65 38.52 -6.42
C SER A 52 -29.78 38.91 -5.22
N SER A 53 -28.64 38.25 -5.04
CA SER A 53 -27.57 38.73 -4.18
C SER A 53 -26.32 38.97 -5.01
N SER A 54 -25.93 40.22 -5.04
CA SER A 54 -24.72 40.78 -5.63
C SER A 54 -23.48 40.12 -5.03
N GLY A 55 -22.55 39.74 -5.91
CA GLY A 55 -21.24 39.24 -5.53
C GLY A 55 -20.48 40.28 -4.71
N THR A 56 -20.15 39.92 -3.47
CA THR A 56 -19.07 40.54 -2.72
C THR A 56 -18.01 39.46 -2.53
N THR A 57 -16.91 39.56 -3.27
CA THR A 57 -15.69 38.79 -3.02
C THR A 57 -15.20 39.19 -1.63
N SER A 58 -15.51 38.39 -0.61
CA SER A 58 -15.00 38.57 0.75
C SER A 58 -13.51 38.23 0.75
N ALA A 59 -12.66 39.25 0.88
CA ALA A 59 -11.25 39.07 1.16
C ALA A 59 -11.10 38.34 2.51
N ILE A 60 -10.43 37.19 2.51
CA ILE A 60 -10.18 36.39 3.71
C ILE A 60 -9.42 37.26 4.72
N ASP A 61 -10.00 37.46 5.91
CA ASP A 61 -9.39 38.21 7.01
C ASP A 61 -8.05 37.54 7.42
N PRO A 62 -6.90 38.25 7.26
CA PRO A 62 -5.58 37.69 7.56
C PRO A 62 -5.41 37.31 9.04
N THR A 63 -6.22 37.87 9.94
CA THR A 63 -6.21 37.56 11.37
C THR A 63 -6.83 36.20 11.67
N ALA A 64 -7.94 35.87 10.98
CA ALA A 64 -8.58 34.57 11.06
C ALA A 64 -7.73 33.47 10.43
N ALA A 65 -7.05 33.77 9.31
CA ALA A 65 -6.09 32.87 8.68
C ALA A 65 -4.90 32.56 9.61
N ASN A 66 -4.35 33.57 10.29
CA ASN A 66 -3.27 33.39 11.27
C ASN A 66 -3.69 32.57 12.50
N ALA A 67 -4.91 32.76 13.01
CA ALA A 67 -5.43 31.98 14.13
C ALA A 67 -5.70 30.51 13.76
N ALA A 68 -6.16 30.25 12.52
CA ALA A 68 -6.33 28.89 12.00
C ALA A 68 -4.98 28.19 11.77
N ALA A 69 -3.98 28.92 11.28
CA ALA A 69 -2.61 28.42 11.12
C ALA A 69 -1.98 28.06 12.47
N ARG A 70 -2.14 28.92 13.50
CA ARG A 70 -1.65 28.63 14.87
C ARG A 70 -2.29 27.38 15.47
N ARG A 71 -3.61 27.23 15.37
CA ARG A 71 -4.32 26.02 15.83
C ARG A 71 -3.90 24.74 15.11
N THR A 72 -3.57 24.86 13.82
CA THR A 72 -3.04 23.76 13.00
C THR A 72 -1.68 23.30 13.52
N VAL A 73 -0.77 24.23 13.80
CA VAL A 73 0.56 23.93 14.34
C VAL A 73 0.47 23.31 15.74
N GLU A 74 -0.45 23.79 16.58
CA GLU A 74 -0.69 23.24 17.91
C GLU A 74 -1.21 21.80 17.86
N TYR A 75 -2.12 21.49 16.94
CA TYR A 75 -2.64 20.13 16.77
C TYR A 75 -1.57 19.14 16.28
N ASP A 76 -0.73 19.56 15.33
CA ASP A 76 0.35 18.73 14.81
C ASP A 76 1.38 18.44 15.92
N ARG A 77 1.72 19.45 16.75
CA ARG A 77 2.58 19.28 17.91
C ARG A 77 1.98 18.35 18.96
N TYR A 78 0.68 18.47 19.22
CA TYR A 78 -0.04 17.57 20.11
C TYR A 78 0.02 16.12 19.62
N LEU A 79 -0.28 15.86 18.34
CA LEU A 79 -0.20 14.51 17.77
C LEU A 79 1.23 13.95 17.82
N ALA A 80 2.23 14.76 17.50
CA ALA A 80 3.63 14.37 17.56
C ALA A 80 4.04 13.94 18.99
N LEU A 81 3.61 14.69 20.00
CA LEU A 81 3.83 14.32 21.40
C LEU A 81 3.11 13.02 21.76
N ARG A 82 1.87 12.84 21.30
CA ARG A 82 1.11 11.60 21.56
C ARG A 82 1.77 10.36 20.98
N VAL A 83 2.30 10.43 19.75
CA VAL A 83 3.03 9.31 19.13
C VAL A 83 4.32 9.00 19.89
N ARG A 84 5.08 10.03 20.29
CA ARG A 84 6.36 9.86 21.00
C ARG A 84 6.22 9.36 22.44
N LEU A 85 5.14 9.75 23.11
CA LEU A 85 4.86 9.37 24.50
C LEU A 85 4.03 8.09 24.60
N ASP A 86 3.71 7.46 23.47
CA ASP A 86 2.97 6.20 23.46
C ASP A 86 3.88 5.04 23.90
N ASP A 87 3.43 4.25 24.87
CA ASP A 87 4.12 3.04 25.37
C ASP A 87 4.28 1.93 24.32
N ALA A 88 3.48 1.92 23.25
CA ALA A 88 3.67 0.97 22.16
C ALA A 88 4.72 1.47 21.17
N ALA A 89 5.62 0.56 20.78
CA ALA A 89 6.65 0.87 19.79
C ALA A 89 6.01 1.38 18.47
N PRO A 90 6.64 2.38 17.82
CA PRO A 90 6.26 2.79 16.47
C PRO A 90 6.54 1.64 15.46
N PRO A 91 6.01 1.71 14.24
CA PRO A 91 6.34 0.73 13.19
C PRO A 91 7.83 0.86 12.84
N ALA A 92 8.57 -0.25 12.85
CA ALA A 92 9.97 -0.28 12.47
C ALA A 92 10.13 -0.24 10.93
N HIS A 93 9.18 -0.85 10.20
CA HIS A 93 9.14 -0.80 8.75
C HIS A 93 7.81 -0.23 8.25
N VAL A 94 7.86 0.89 7.54
CA VAL A 94 6.69 1.50 6.90
C VAL A 94 6.74 1.26 5.40
N ALA A 95 5.61 0.86 4.82
CA ALA A 95 5.43 0.85 3.38
C ALA A 95 4.50 1.99 2.94
N LEU A 96 4.91 2.78 1.95
CA LEU A 96 4.10 3.81 1.31
C LEU A 96 3.71 3.36 -0.09
N VAL A 97 2.42 3.41 -0.40
CA VAL A 97 1.92 2.97 -1.71
C VAL A 97 1.41 4.16 -2.50
N LEU A 98 2.01 4.35 -3.67
CA LEU A 98 1.71 5.41 -4.63
C LEU A 98 1.39 4.82 -6.00
N THR A 99 0.77 5.65 -6.83
CA THR A 99 0.68 5.42 -8.27
C THR A 99 1.56 6.41 -9.01
N GLU A 100 1.95 6.09 -10.22
CA GLU A 100 2.63 7.03 -11.14
C GLU A 100 1.90 8.39 -11.19
N ARG A 101 0.55 8.38 -11.21
CA ARG A 101 -0.28 9.59 -11.23
C ARG A 101 -0.13 10.48 -10.00
N ASP A 102 0.28 9.91 -8.86
CA ASP A 102 0.52 10.68 -7.65
C ASP A 102 1.83 11.47 -7.77
N LEU A 103 2.83 10.90 -8.45
CA LEU A 103 4.14 11.52 -8.67
C LEU A 103 4.16 12.52 -9.83
N LEU A 104 3.24 12.42 -10.79
CA LEU A 104 3.13 13.37 -11.91
C LEU A 104 2.49 14.73 -11.52
N ARG A 105 2.11 14.94 -10.25
CA ARG A 105 1.48 16.18 -9.79
C ARG A 105 2.50 17.20 -9.31
N ARG A 106 2.09 18.47 -9.30
CA ARG A 106 2.92 19.56 -8.78
C ARG A 106 3.33 19.27 -7.35
N ASP A 107 4.62 19.46 -7.06
CA ASP A 107 5.23 19.30 -5.74
C ASP A 107 5.10 17.89 -5.10
N ALA A 108 4.85 16.87 -5.93
CA ALA A 108 4.73 15.49 -5.46
C ALA A 108 6.03 14.97 -4.83
N TYR A 109 7.18 15.34 -5.39
CA TYR A 109 8.50 14.97 -4.87
C TYR A 109 8.87 15.73 -3.59
N GLY A 110 8.38 16.96 -3.41
CA GLY A 110 8.49 17.68 -2.14
C GLY A 110 7.72 16.97 -1.03
N THR A 111 6.53 16.46 -1.34
CA THR A 111 5.76 15.61 -0.42
C THR A 111 6.53 14.31 -0.10
N LEU A 112 7.17 13.70 -1.09
CA LEU A 112 7.97 12.48 -0.88
C LEU A 112 9.15 12.72 0.07
N ALA A 113 9.88 13.84 -0.10
CA ALA A 113 10.96 14.25 0.80
C ALA A 113 10.48 14.44 2.24
N GLU A 114 9.31 15.04 2.42
CA GLU A 114 8.70 15.19 3.75
C GLU A 114 8.35 13.83 4.37
N VAL A 115 7.78 12.90 3.60
CA VAL A 115 7.47 11.54 4.09
C VAL A 115 8.74 10.77 4.45
N TYR A 116 9.81 10.88 3.65
CA TYR A 116 11.12 10.32 4.00
C TYR A 116 11.53 10.83 5.37
N ARG A 117 11.50 12.15 5.59
CA ARG A 117 11.91 12.75 6.86
C ARG A 117 11.02 12.31 8.03
N TRP A 118 9.70 12.36 7.89
CA TRP A 118 8.78 11.99 8.96
C TRP A 118 8.91 10.52 9.34
N THR A 119 9.18 9.63 8.38
CA THR A 119 9.27 8.20 8.63
C THR A 119 10.36 7.87 9.66
N PHE A 120 11.57 8.40 9.43
CA PHE A 120 12.69 8.20 10.37
C PHE A 120 12.56 9.09 11.63
N GLU A 121 11.97 10.30 11.52
CA GLU A 121 11.73 11.16 12.69
C GLU A 121 10.82 10.48 13.73
N TYR A 122 9.94 9.58 13.30
CA TYR A 122 8.96 8.90 14.14
C TYR A 122 9.25 7.42 14.38
N GLY A 123 10.52 7.02 14.22
CA GLY A 123 11.04 5.78 14.80
C GLY A 123 11.01 4.55 13.89
N ALA A 124 10.70 4.72 12.60
CA ALA A 124 10.92 3.65 11.64
C ALA A 124 12.40 3.58 11.25
N ASP A 125 12.90 2.36 11.08
CA ASP A 125 14.24 2.05 10.59
C ASP A 125 14.27 1.85 9.08
N ARG A 126 13.10 1.61 8.47
CA ARG A 126 12.96 1.32 7.03
C ARG A 126 11.70 1.93 6.43
N LEU A 127 11.84 2.40 5.20
CA LEU A 127 10.74 2.84 4.34
C LEU A 127 10.79 2.13 2.99
N SER A 128 9.73 1.39 2.67
CA SER A 128 9.50 0.86 1.32
C SER A 128 8.47 1.70 0.58
N VAL A 129 8.81 2.32 -0.53
CA VAL A 129 7.87 3.04 -1.39
C VAL A 129 7.55 2.18 -2.60
N TYR A 130 6.29 1.80 -2.75
CA TYR A 130 5.81 1.08 -3.91
C TYR A 130 5.07 2.04 -4.84
N VAL A 131 5.57 2.21 -6.07
CA VAL A 131 4.95 3.02 -7.11
C VAL A 131 4.40 2.08 -8.18
N SER A 132 3.07 2.03 -8.29
CA SER A 132 2.42 1.35 -9.40
C SER A 132 2.58 2.16 -10.67
N VAL A 133 3.35 1.64 -11.62
CA VAL A 133 3.61 2.25 -12.92
C VAL A 133 2.78 1.55 -13.98
N LEU A 134 2.03 2.31 -14.78
CA LEU A 134 1.21 1.76 -15.86
C LEU A 134 1.96 1.76 -17.19
N ASP A 135 2.82 2.76 -17.39
CA ASP A 135 3.64 2.92 -18.59
C ASP A 135 5.11 2.62 -18.27
N PRO A 136 5.67 1.49 -18.75
CA PRO A 136 7.09 1.18 -18.57
C PRO A 136 8.04 2.29 -19.08
N GLU A 137 7.62 3.08 -20.07
CA GLU A 137 8.44 4.19 -20.60
C GLU A 137 8.64 5.32 -19.58
N ALA A 138 7.77 5.42 -18.56
CA ALA A 138 7.91 6.39 -17.48
C ALA A 138 8.98 5.99 -16.44
N VAL A 139 9.37 4.71 -16.38
CA VAL A 139 10.26 4.16 -15.34
C VAL A 139 11.61 4.88 -15.26
N PRO A 140 12.33 5.14 -16.37
CA PRO A 140 13.63 5.83 -16.31
C PRO A 140 13.51 7.23 -15.69
N THR A 141 12.53 8.01 -16.14
CA THR A 141 12.27 9.37 -15.62
C THR A 141 11.90 9.35 -14.14
N LEU A 142 10.97 8.48 -13.75
CA LEU A 142 10.58 8.33 -12.33
C LEU A 142 11.78 7.92 -11.47
N ARG A 143 12.64 7.03 -11.98
CA ARG A 143 13.83 6.60 -11.25
C ARG A 143 14.78 7.76 -11.00
N GLU A 144 15.07 8.57 -12.02
CA GLU A 144 15.96 9.73 -11.90
C GLU A 144 15.40 10.76 -10.93
N GLU A 145 14.12 11.12 -11.08
CA GLU A 145 13.47 12.11 -10.22
C GLU A 145 13.41 11.67 -8.76
N ILE A 146 13.03 10.41 -8.50
CA ILE A 146 12.97 9.87 -7.13
C ILE A 146 14.35 9.77 -6.50
N ALA A 147 15.36 9.36 -7.27
CA ALA A 147 16.74 9.28 -6.78
C ALA A 147 17.32 10.66 -6.42
N ALA A 148 16.79 11.73 -7.04
CA ALA A 148 17.18 13.11 -6.75
C ALA A 148 16.44 13.73 -5.55
N VAL A 149 15.43 13.05 -4.99
CA VAL A 149 14.68 13.54 -3.83
C VAL A 149 15.55 13.56 -2.58
N ASP A 150 15.51 14.68 -1.85
CA ASP A 150 16.20 14.83 -0.58
C ASP A 150 15.71 13.78 0.43
N ALA A 151 16.64 12.99 0.95
CA ALA A 151 16.37 11.90 1.88
C ALA A 151 17.37 11.93 3.03
N PRO A 152 16.95 11.63 4.27
CA PRO A 152 17.84 11.62 5.44
C PRO A 152 18.83 10.45 5.44
N CYS A 153 18.68 9.49 4.51
CA CYS A 153 19.50 8.29 4.40
C CYS A 153 19.51 7.78 2.95
N PRO A 154 20.39 6.81 2.59
CA PRO A 154 20.47 6.28 1.23
C PRO A 154 19.14 5.74 0.70
N VAL A 155 18.91 5.96 -0.60
CA VAL A 155 17.72 5.51 -1.33
C VAL A 155 18.15 4.52 -2.41
N ALA A 156 17.54 3.34 -2.43
CA ALA A 156 17.69 2.37 -3.52
C ALA A 156 16.41 2.30 -4.35
N VAL A 157 16.47 2.72 -5.61
CA VAL A 157 15.35 2.61 -6.56
C VAL A 157 15.55 1.38 -7.45
N ARG A 158 14.50 0.57 -7.61
CA ARG A 158 14.43 -0.58 -8.51
C ARG A 158 13.23 -0.46 -9.44
N GLY A 159 13.42 -0.83 -10.69
CA GLY A 159 12.39 -0.93 -11.70
C GLY A 159 11.96 -2.38 -11.94
N PRO A 160 11.06 -2.61 -12.91
CA PRO A 160 10.49 -3.92 -13.17
C PRO A 160 11.52 -4.98 -13.59
N ASP A 161 12.60 -4.55 -14.25
CA ASP A 161 13.65 -5.43 -14.79
C ASP A 161 14.83 -5.63 -13.83
N ASP A 162 14.80 -5.00 -12.65
CA ASP A 162 15.85 -5.20 -11.65
C ASP A 162 15.63 -6.50 -10.87
N ASP A 163 16.65 -7.36 -10.84
CA ASP A 163 16.67 -8.62 -10.11
C ASP A 163 17.44 -8.54 -8.78
N ARG A 164 18.17 -7.45 -8.56
CA ARG A 164 18.98 -7.23 -7.36
C ARG A 164 18.15 -6.67 -6.23
N ARG A 165 18.26 -7.31 -5.06
CA ARG A 165 17.71 -6.80 -3.80
C ARG A 165 18.05 -5.32 -3.58
N ALA A 166 17.08 -4.59 -3.06
CA ALA A 166 17.32 -3.24 -2.58
C ALA A 166 18.01 -3.30 -1.21
N ASP A 167 19.19 -2.69 -1.09
CA ASP A 167 19.93 -2.64 0.18
C ASP A 167 20.17 -1.17 0.56
N ALA A 168 19.13 -0.57 1.10
CA ALA A 168 19.13 0.80 1.63
C ALA A 168 17.97 0.97 2.62
N PRO A 169 18.05 1.91 3.58
CA PRO A 169 16.94 2.17 4.50
C PRO A 169 15.68 2.71 3.81
N VAL A 170 15.84 3.42 2.69
CA VAL A 170 14.72 3.76 1.79
C VAL A 170 14.82 2.90 0.54
N GLN A 171 13.79 2.11 0.30
CA GLN A 171 13.66 1.22 -0.84
C GLN A 171 12.51 1.69 -1.71
N VAL A 172 12.71 1.89 -3.01
CA VAL A 172 11.64 2.31 -3.92
C VAL A 172 11.49 1.29 -5.03
N SER A 173 10.29 0.73 -5.14
CA SER A 173 9.87 -0.16 -6.21
C SER A 173 9.05 0.59 -7.24
N LEU A 174 9.53 0.64 -8.49
CA LEU A 174 8.77 1.07 -9.65
C LEU A 174 8.26 -0.19 -10.34
N GLY A 175 7.02 -0.57 -10.05
CA GLY A 175 6.54 -1.92 -10.33
C GLY A 175 5.25 -1.97 -11.14
N LEU A 176 5.13 -3.03 -11.94
CA LEU A 176 3.93 -3.35 -12.73
C LEU A 176 2.80 -4.02 -11.91
N GLY A 177 3.03 -4.26 -10.62
CA GLY A 177 2.04 -4.84 -9.71
C GLY A 177 2.61 -5.98 -8.85
N GLY A 178 1.99 -6.23 -7.69
CA GLY A 178 2.37 -7.35 -6.81
C GLY A 178 2.20 -8.71 -7.48
N LYS A 179 1.16 -8.89 -8.31
CA LYS A 179 1.00 -10.10 -9.12
C LYS A 179 2.13 -10.30 -10.13
N HIS A 180 2.64 -9.22 -10.71
CA HIS A 180 3.73 -9.32 -11.67
C HIS A 180 5.02 -9.78 -10.98
N GLU A 181 5.37 -9.16 -9.85
CA GLU A 181 6.50 -9.56 -9.01
C GLU A 181 6.40 -11.04 -8.60
N PHE A 182 5.24 -11.45 -8.07
CA PHE A 182 5.02 -12.84 -7.67
C PHE A 182 5.12 -13.84 -8.84
N THR A 183 4.59 -13.47 -10.01
CA THR A 183 4.69 -14.32 -11.22
C THR A 183 6.15 -14.46 -11.67
N ALA A 184 6.94 -13.38 -11.61
CA ALA A 184 8.36 -13.42 -11.94
C ALA A 184 9.14 -14.32 -10.97
N ALA A 185 8.87 -14.22 -9.66
CA ALA A 185 9.47 -15.08 -8.65
C ALA A 185 9.15 -16.56 -8.89
N VAL A 186 7.87 -16.91 -9.11
CA VAL A 186 7.45 -18.29 -9.40
C VAL A 186 8.10 -18.82 -10.68
N ARG A 187 8.18 -17.99 -11.73
CA ARG A 187 8.84 -18.38 -12.99
C ARG A 187 10.32 -18.67 -12.78
N SER A 188 11.01 -17.80 -12.05
CA SER A 188 12.42 -17.97 -11.71
C SER A 188 12.67 -19.25 -10.90
N ILE A 189 11.76 -19.61 -9.99
CA ILE A 189 11.83 -20.89 -9.25
C ILE A 189 11.63 -22.07 -10.21
N ALA A 190 10.62 -21.99 -11.07
CA ALA A 190 10.33 -23.06 -12.03
C ALA A 190 11.50 -23.31 -13.00
N GLU A 191 12.17 -22.25 -13.44
CA GLU A 191 13.39 -22.34 -14.25
C GLU A 191 14.53 -23.03 -13.48
N GLY A 192 14.79 -22.63 -12.22
CA GLY A 192 15.80 -23.30 -11.39
C GLY A 192 15.49 -24.77 -11.07
N VAL A 193 14.21 -25.15 -11.02
CA VAL A 193 13.79 -26.56 -10.91
C VAL A 193 14.07 -27.33 -12.21
N ASP A 194 13.77 -26.74 -13.37
CA ASP A 194 14.02 -27.37 -14.68
C ASP A 194 15.53 -27.55 -14.94
N ASP A 195 16.33 -26.58 -14.51
CA ASP A 195 17.80 -26.60 -14.59
C ASP A 195 18.44 -27.56 -13.55
N GLY A 196 17.64 -28.10 -12.62
CA GLY A 196 18.10 -29.01 -11.57
C GLY A 196 18.89 -28.34 -10.44
N GLU A 197 18.80 -27.01 -10.32
CA GLU A 197 19.41 -26.22 -9.25
C GLU A 197 18.59 -26.23 -7.95
N ILE A 198 17.28 -26.48 -8.06
CA ILE A 198 16.32 -26.49 -6.94
C ILE A 198 15.54 -27.81 -6.97
N ASP A 199 15.45 -28.50 -5.84
CA ASP A 199 14.53 -29.64 -5.73
C ASP A 199 13.07 -29.12 -5.61
N PRO A 200 12.11 -29.66 -6.37
CA PRO A 200 10.71 -29.25 -6.27
C PRO A 200 10.11 -29.35 -4.85
N GLY A 201 10.61 -30.28 -4.02
CA GLY A 201 10.20 -30.46 -2.64
C GLY A 201 10.76 -29.41 -1.68
N GLU A 202 11.76 -28.64 -2.10
CA GLU A 202 12.37 -27.53 -1.34
C GLU A 202 11.71 -26.18 -1.65
N VAL A 203 10.73 -26.13 -2.56
CA VAL A 203 10.00 -24.90 -2.86
C VAL A 203 9.01 -24.59 -1.74
N ASP A 204 9.41 -23.68 -0.86
CA ASP A 204 8.63 -23.18 0.27
C ASP A 204 8.47 -21.64 0.24
N ALA A 205 8.03 -21.06 1.35
CA ALA A 205 7.88 -19.61 1.49
C ALA A 205 9.22 -18.88 1.34
N ASP A 206 10.29 -19.42 1.94
CA ASP A 206 11.63 -18.85 1.88
C ASP A 206 12.16 -18.86 0.45
N ALA A 207 11.88 -19.92 -0.32
CA ALA A 207 12.22 -20.00 -1.74
C ALA A 207 11.56 -18.86 -2.54
N VAL A 208 10.29 -18.52 -2.25
CA VAL A 208 9.59 -17.38 -2.88
C VAL A 208 10.22 -16.05 -2.45
N GLU A 209 10.41 -15.83 -1.15
CA GLU A 209 10.99 -14.60 -0.59
C GLU A 209 12.43 -14.35 -1.07
N SER A 210 13.16 -15.44 -1.35
CA SER A 210 14.51 -15.40 -1.92
C SER A 210 14.56 -14.68 -3.28
N ARG A 211 13.44 -14.71 -4.03
CA ARG A 211 13.31 -14.17 -5.39
C ARG A 211 12.56 -12.84 -5.47
N LEU A 212 12.04 -12.34 -4.34
CA LEU A 212 11.43 -11.00 -4.30
C LEU A 212 12.51 -9.92 -4.25
N VAL A 213 12.30 -8.84 -5.01
CA VAL A 213 13.22 -7.67 -5.00
C VAL A 213 13.15 -6.95 -3.66
N PHE A 214 11.95 -6.93 -3.07
CA PHE A 214 11.63 -6.33 -1.77
C PHE A 214 11.01 -7.41 -0.87
N PRO A 215 11.81 -8.19 -0.13
CA PRO A 215 11.28 -9.30 0.68
C PRO A 215 10.68 -8.84 2.00
N ASP A 216 11.07 -7.65 2.49
CA ASP A 216 10.81 -7.24 3.87
C ASP A 216 9.32 -6.98 4.10
N GLU A 217 8.76 -7.61 5.13
CA GLU A 217 7.39 -7.37 5.57
C GLU A 217 7.31 -6.02 6.31
N PRO A 218 6.41 -5.11 5.90
CA PRO A 218 6.19 -3.86 6.63
C PRO A 218 5.30 -4.07 7.84
N ASP A 219 5.55 -3.31 8.90
CA ASP A 219 4.65 -3.22 10.06
C ASP A 219 3.36 -2.46 9.71
N LEU A 220 3.52 -1.39 8.92
CA LEU A 220 2.46 -0.47 8.56
C LEU A 220 2.52 -0.13 7.07
N VAL A 221 1.42 -0.38 6.36
CA VAL A 221 1.22 0.08 4.98
C VAL A 221 0.34 1.32 4.98
N VAL A 222 0.85 2.43 4.46
CA VAL A 222 0.14 3.68 4.26
C VAL A 222 -0.18 3.86 2.79
N LYS A 223 -1.47 4.06 2.48
CA LYS A 223 -1.92 4.40 1.14
C LYS A 223 -2.72 5.71 1.17
N THR A 224 -2.39 6.63 0.27
CA THR A 224 -3.15 7.88 0.08
C THR A 224 -4.18 7.72 -1.04
N GLY A 225 -5.42 8.12 -0.81
CA GLY A 225 -6.47 8.08 -1.83
C GLY A 225 -7.00 6.68 -2.15
N ALA A 226 -8.31 6.60 -2.40
CA ALA A 226 -9.10 5.40 -2.69
C ALA A 226 -9.08 4.28 -1.62
N GLU A 227 -10.27 3.79 -1.25
CA GLU A 227 -10.50 2.79 -0.18
C GLU A 227 -10.10 1.34 -0.53
N ARG A 228 -9.36 1.11 -1.62
CA ARG A 228 -9.01 -0.24 -2.08
C ARG A 228 -7.51 -0.41 -2.21
N LEU A 229 -6.99 -1.53 -1.71
CA LEU A 229 -5.66 -2.01 -2.11
C LEU A 229 -5.61 -2.10 -3.63
N SER A 230 -4.59 -1.46 -4.20
CA SER A 230 -4.19 -1.73 -5.57
C SER A 230 -3.34 -3.00 -5.55
N ASP A 231 -3.04 -3.56 -6.71
CA ASP A 231 -2.21 -4.75 -6.87
C ASP A 231 -0.75 -4.47 -6.44
N PHE A 232 -0.43 -4.53 -5.14
CA PHE A 232 0.90 -4.26 -4.60
C PHE A 232 1.16 -5.12 -3.35
N MET A 233 2.44 -5.47 -3.12
CA MET A 233 2.94 -6.17 -1.93
C MET A 233 2.08 -7.35 -1.47
N ILE A 234 1.55 -8.15 -2.40
CA ILE A 234 0.55 -9.18 -2.09
C ILE A 234 1.09 -10.32 -1.21
N TRP A 235 2.40 -10.52 -1.22
CA TRP A 235 3.10 -11.49 -0.37
C TRP A 235 3.55 -10.84 0.94
N GLN A 236 4.22 -9.71 0.83
CA GLN A 236 4.88 -9.03 1.94
C GLN A 236 3.90 -8.41 2.94
N SER A 237 2.68 -8.06 2.52
CA SER A 237 1.72 -7.31 3.37
C SER A 237 0.70 -8.18 4.12
N VAL A 238 0.88 -9.50 4.15
CA VAL A 238 -0.13 -10.44 4.68
C VAL A 238 -0.44 -10.19 6.16
N TYR A 239 0.55 -9.81 6.99
CA TYR A 239 0.34 -9.52 8.41
C TYR A 239 0.54 -8.03 8.76
N SER A 240 0.73 -7.17 7.76
CA SER A 240 0.89 -5.74 7.94
C SER A 240 -0.40 -5.04 8.36
N GLU A 241 -0.28 -4.01 9.20
CA GLU A 241 -1.38 -3.11 9.46
C GLU A 241 -1.61 -2.17 8.27
N LEU A 242 -2.85 -2.05 7.84
CA LEU A 242 -3.21 -1.19 6.70
C LEU A 242 -3.85 0.12 7.18
N TYR A 243 -3.36 1.24 6.65
CA TYR A 243 -3.90 2.58 6.86
C TYR A 243 -4.19 3.28 5.54
N PHE A 244 -5.46 3.61 5.32
CA PHE A 244 -5.90 4.37 4.15
C PHE A 244 -6.15 5.82 4.55
N ALA A 245 -5.29 6.72 4.08
CA ALA A 245 -5.40 8.14 4.35
C ALA A 245 -6.45 8.76 3.41
N ASP A 246 -7.48 9.39 3.99
CA ASP A 246 -8.51 10.15 3.27
C ASP A 246 -8.01 11.55 2.85
N VAL A 247 -6.85 11.57 2.18
CA VAL A 247 -6.24 12.77 1.59
C VAL A 247 -5.58 12.39 0.27
N ASN A 248 -5.61 13.31 -0.68
CA ASN A 248 -4.81 13.17 -1.90
C ASN A 248 -3.32 13.29 -1.57
N TRP A 249 -2.47 12.58 -2.31
CA TRP A 249 -1.02 12.60 -2.14
C TRP A 249 -0.45 14.02 -2.01
N GLN A 250 -0.79 14.90 -2.95
CA GLN A 250 -0.35 16.32 -2.99
C GLN A 250 -0.77 17.18 -1.77
N HIS A 251 -1.64 16.65 -0.91
CA HIS A 251 -2.16 17.30 0.28
C HIS A 251 -1.86 16.51 1.55
N LEU A 252 -1.03 15.45 1.43
CA LEU A 252 -0.57 14.69 2.58
C LEU A 252 0.28 15.60 3.46
N ARG A 253 -0.10 15.69 4.74
CA ARG A 253 0.61 16.52 5.72
C ARG A 253 1.15 15.62 6.82
N ARG A 254 2.06 16.19 7.62
CA ARG A 254 2.64 15.55 8.81
C ARG A 254 1.58 14.93 9.73
N ARG A 255 0.47 15.64 9.96
CA ARG A 255 -0.64 15.13 10.80
C ARG A 255 -1.28 13.85 10.27
N ASP A 256 -1.33 13.70 8.95
CA ASP A 256 -2.00 12.58 8.30
C ASP A 256 -1.11 11.33 8.44
N TYR A 257 0.22 11.50 8.29
CA TYR A 257 1.20 10.47 8.64
C TYR A 257 1.17 10.11 10.14
N LEU A 258 1.16 11.12 11.04
CA LEU A 258 1.09 10.91 12.49
C LEU A 258 -0.16 10.13 12.92
N ARG A 259 -1.28 10.32 12.23
CA ARG A 259 -2.50 9.55 12.47
C ARG A 259 -2.33 8.08 12.12
N ALA A 260 -1.62 7.78 11.02
CA ALA A 260 -1.31 6.41 10.62
C ALA A 260 -0.46 5.69 11.69
N VAL A 261 0.62 6.33 12.14
CA VAL A 261 1.50 5.78 13.19
C VAL A 261 0.73 5.58 14.50
N ARG A 262 -0.08 6.56 14.90
CA ARG A 262 -0.88 6.47 16.13
C ARG A 262 -1.89 5.33 16.05
N GLU A 263 -2.55 5.14 14.91
CA GLU A 263 -3.49 4.04 14.75
C GLU A 263 -2.78 2.69 14.82
N PHE A 264 -1.60 2.54 14.21
CA PHE A 264 -0.76 1.35 14.37
C PHE A 264 -0.45 1.07 15.85
N GLN A 265 0.03 2.07 16.60
CA GLN A 265 0.35 1.92 18.03
C GLN A 265 -0.90 1.53 18.85
N GLU A 266 -2.05 2.14 18.57
CA GLU A 266 -3.32 1.79 19.22
C GLU A 266 -3.75 0.35 18.93
N ARG A 267 -3.55 -0.14 17.69
CA ARG A 267 -3.84 -1.53 17.32
C ARG A 267 -2.91 -2.50 18.05
N ARG A 268 -1.59 -2.25 18.04
CA ARG A 268 -0.58 -3.08 18.75
C ARG A 268 -0.87 -3.21 20.25
N ARG A 269 -1.29 -2.13 20.92
CA ARG A 269 -1.72 -2.16 22.34
C ARG A 269 -2.85 -3.14 22.62
N ARG A 270 -3.79 -3.31 21.69
CA ARG A 270 -4.94 -4.22 21.86
C ARG A 270 -4.55 -5.69 21.75
N PHE A 271 -3.51 -6.00 20.98
CA PHE A 271 -2.98 -7.35 20.84
C PHE A 271 -2.00 -7.74 21.94
N GLY A 272 -1.36 -6.76 22.60
CA GLY A 272 -0.47 -6.98 23.75
C GLY A 272 -1.16 -7.04 25.12
N ARG A 273 -2.49 -7.19 25.16
CA ARG A 273 -3.27 -7.40 26.40
C ARG A 273 -3.77 -8.83 26.51
#